data_AF-A0A833DK64-F1
#
_entry.id   AF-A0A833DK64-F1
#
_cell.length_a   1.000
_cell.length_b   1.000
_cell.length_c   1.000
_cell.angle_alpha   90.00
_cell.angle_beta   90.00
_cell.angle_gamma   90.00
#
_symmetry.space_group_name_H-M   'P 1'
#
loop_
_entity.id
_entity.type
_entity.pdbx_description
1 polymer ?
#
loop_
_entity_poly.entity_id
_entity_poly.type
_entity_poly.pdbx_seq_one_letter_code
_entity_poly.pdbx_strand_id
1 'polypeptide(L)'
;MTDDTSPENLHKFLESDDPALIGMGLSMAKGSADSSGETLGMVLGLYLFHGDKNIRSLAKKTFTKLAPSGPKRIVREYWQAEFRNESWVWEEGWMQDMVSEIDEAGINPAYLLVRALRTDDDIPEFAARVLGEIGDERAVELLIGVLLNDNKSNRWYAARVLGEIGGERAVEPLIEALSYDEGGWYDYEVHEAAAEALGEIGDKRAVEPLIGLLDAGWKVSKAAAEALKKLGHEAK
;
A
#
# COMPACT_ATOMS: atom_id res chain seq x y z
N MET A 1 -23.71 1.77 27.09
CA MET A 1 -22.94 1.61 25.85
C MET A 1 -21.57 2.19 26.14
N THR A 2 -20.57 1.33 26.30
CA THR A 2 -19.19 1.75 26.50
C THR A 2 -18.72 2.39 25.19
N ASP A 3 -18.44 3.69 25.26
CA ASP A 3 -17.81 4.46 24.18
C ASP A 3 -16.36 3.99 24.11
N ASP A 4 -16.15 2.86 23.43
CA ASP A 4 -14.84 2.23 23.27
C ASP A 4 -14.02 3.03 22.27
N THR A 5 -13.58 4.18 22.75
CA THR A 5 -12.73 5.18 22.08
C THR A 5 -11.25 4.78 22.11
N SER A 6 -10.96 3.50 22.28
CA SER A 6 -9.60 2.97 22.27
C SER A 6 -8.90 3.31 20.95
N PRO A 7 -7.58 3.58 20.97
CA PRO A 7 -6.79 3.81 19.76
C PRO A 7 -6.94 2.67 18.72
N GLU A 8 -7.09 1.42 19.18
CA GLU A 8 -7.29 0.25 18.33
C GLU A 8 -8.58 0.34 17.49
N ASN A 9 -9.69 0.78 18.09
CA ASN A 9 -10.94 0.99 17.35
C ASN A 9 -10.85 2.20 16.40
N LEU A 10 -10.12 3.24 16.79
CA LEU A 10 -9.89 4.42 15.94
C LEU A 10 -9.21 4.03 14.63
N HIS A 11 -8.08 3.34 14.71
CA HIS A 11 -7.28 2.96 13.53
C HIS A 11 -8.07 2.02 12.62
N LYS A 12 -8.73 1.01 13.20
CA LYS A 12 -9.61 0.11 12.46
C LYS A 12 -10.71 0.84 11.67
N PHE A 13 -11.27 1.91 12.24
CA PHE A 13 -12.28 2.72 11.55
C PHE A 13 -11.67 3.58 10.44
N LEU A 14 -10.49 4.17 10.64
CA LEU A 14 -9.79 4.96 9.63
C LEU A 14 -9.32 4.13 8.43
N GLU A 15 -8.99 2.85 8.65
CA GLU A 15 -8.54 1.93 7.61
C GLU A 15 -9.66 1.30 6.80
N SER A 16 -10.90 1.34 7.30
CA SER A 16 -12.07 0.72 6.68
C SER A 16 -12.30 1.21 5.25
N ASP A 17 -12.95 0.37 4.44
CA ASP A 17 -13.50 0.77 3.14
C ASP A 17 -14.95 1.29 3.26
N ASP A 18 -15.61 1.11 4.40
CA ASP A 18 -16.95 1.64 4.66
C ASP A 18 -16.87 3.15 4.96
N PRO A 19 -17.46 4.01 4.11
CA PRO A 19 -17.46 5.45 4.32
C PRO A 19 -18.02 5.90 5.68
N ALA A 20 -18.99 5.16 6.22
CA ALA A 20 -19.58 5.46 7.52
C ALA A 20 -18.58 5.19 8.66
N LEU A 21 -17.86 4.07 8.61
CA LEU A 21 -16.84 3.74 9.60
C LEU A 21 -15.67 4.72 9.52
N ILE A 22 -15.20 5.07 8.33
CA ILE A 22 -14.18 6.12 8.14
C ILE A 22 -14.66 7.44 8.77
N GLY A 23 -15.92 7.82 8.55
CA GLY A 23 -16.52 9.01 9.15
C GLY A 23 -16.52 8.98 10.69
N MET A 24 -16.82 7.82 11.28
CA MET A 24 -16.73 7.62 12.73
C MET A 24 -15.30 7.75 13.23
N GLY A 25 -14.32 7.12 12.57
CA GLY A 25 -12.90 7.23 12.89
C GLY A 25 -12.40 8.68 12.82
N LEU A 26 -12.75 9.42 11.77
CA LEU A 26 -12.40 10.84 11.63
C LEU A 26 -13.02 11.72 12.72
N SER A 27 -14.23 11.38 13.20
CA SER A 27 -14.88 12.05 14.33
C SER A 27 -14.17 11.72 15.64
N MET A 28 -13.82 10.44 15.86
CA MET A 28 -13.10 9.97 17.03
C MET A 28 -11.72 10.62 17.14
N ALA A 29 -10.91 10.62 16.08
CA ALA A 29 -9.60 11.29 16.05
C ALA A 29 -9.72 12.77 16.43
N LYS A 30 -10.76 13.45 15.91
CA LYS A 30 -11.03 14.85 16.20
C LYS A 30 -11.39 15.10 17.68
N GLY A 31 -11.98 14.11 18.35
CA GLY A 31 -12.42 14.15 19.74
C GLY A 31 -11.36 13.68 20.76
N SER A 32 -10.56 12.69 20.40
CA SER A 32 -9.53 12.09 21.28
C SER A 32 -8.30 12.98 21.48
N ALA A 33 -8.11 13.98 20.62
CA ALA A 33 -6.87 14.76 20.51
C ALA A 33 -5.61 13.92 20.21
N ASP A 34 -5.79 12.67 19.77
CA ASP A 34 -4.71 11.83 19.32
C ASP A 34 -4.08 12.44 18.06
N SER A 35 -2.85 12.90 18.22
CA SER A 35 -2.01 13.51 17.20
C SER A 35 -0.74 12.69 16.99
N SER A 36 -0.80 11.40 17.32
CA SER A 36 0.25 10.44 16.99
C SER A 36 0.54 10.46 15.49
N GLY A 37 1.79 10.15 15.15
CA GLY A 37 2.24 10.03 13.77
C GLY A 37 1.41 9.06 12.93
N GLU A 38 0.98 7.96 13.54
CA GLU A 38 0.11 6.95 12.94
C GLU A 38 -1.27 7.51 12.60
N THR A 39 -1.98 8.09 13.59
CA THR A 39 -3.29 8.71 13.36
C THR A 39 -3.21 9.85 12.34
N LEU A 40 -2.16 10.69 12.43
CA LEU A 40 -1.94 11.76 11.45
C LEU A 40 -1.67 11.20 10.05
N GLY A 41 -0.93 10.11 9.92
CA GLY A 41 -0.65 9.44 8.65
C GLY A 41 -1.91 8.86 8.01
N MET A 42 -2.72 8.14 8.78
CA MET A 42 -4.01 7.61 8.31
C MET A 42 -4.95 8.73 7.86
N VAL A 43 -5.12 9.77 8.69
CA VAL A 43 -5.97 10.92 8.36
C VAL A 43 -5.42 11.67 7.14
N LEU A 44 -4.10 11.80 7.01
CA LEU A 44 -3.47 12.43 5.85
C LEU A 44 -3.71 11.61 4.57
N GLY A 45 -3.53 10.29 4.61
CA GLY A 45 -3.84 9.41 3.48
C GLY A 45 -5.29 9.55 3.01
N LEU A 46 -6.23 9.59 3.95
CA LEU A 46 -7.64 9.86 3.64
C LEU A 46 -7.86 11.25 3.03
N TYR A 47 -7.16 12.27 3.52
CA TYR A 47 -7.27 13.63 2.99
C TYR A 47 -6.74 13.73 1.55
N LEU A 48 -5.56 13.16 1.28
CA LEU A 48 -4.89 13.32 0.00
C LEU A 48 -5.53 12.42 -1.07
N PHE A 49 -5.81 11.15 -0.75
CA PHE A 49 -6.03 10.12 -1.76
C PHE A 49 -7.41 9.47 -1.78
N HIS A 50 -8.24 9.61 -0.75
CA HIS A 50 -9.52 8.87 -0.71
C HIS A 50 -10.43 9.20 -1.90
N GLY A 51 -11.05 8.22 -2.58
CA GLY A 51 -11.90 8.45 -3.76
C GLY A 51 -13.14 9.32 -3.52
N ASP A 52 -13.79 9.20 -2.34
CA ASP A 52 -14.92 10.06 -1.94
C ASP A 52 -14.48 11.47 -1.50
N LYS A 53 -14.95 12.50 -2.22
CA LYS A 53 -14.71 13.92 -1.93
C LYS A 53 -15.18 14.36 -0.54
N ASN A 54 -16.26 13.78 -0.01
CA ASN A 54 -16.79 14.10 1.31
C ASN A 54 -15.84 13.62 2.40
N ILE A 55 -15.31 12.40 2.26
CA ILE A 55 -14.29 11.85 3.16
C ILE A 55 -13.03 12.71 3.11
N ARG A 56 -12.54 13.05 1.91
CA ARG A 56 -11.37 13.96 1.78
C ARG A 56 -11.61 15.30 2.49
N SER A 57 -12.79 15.87 2.35
CA SER A 57 -13.17 17.14 3.01
C SER A 57 -13.21 17.01 4.53
N LEU A 58 -13.74 15.90 5.05
CA LEU A 58 -13.76 15.62 6.48
C LEU A 58 -12.35 15.39 7.02
N ALA A 59 -11.56 14.55 6.35
CA ALA A 59 -10.17 14.26 6.68
C ALA A 59 -9.31 15.53 6.66
N LYS A 60 -9.49 16.43 5.67
CA LYS A 60 -8.84 17.75 5.66
C LYS A 60 -9.11 18.54 6.93
N LYS A 61 -10.38 18.60 7.36
CA LYS A 61 -10.77 19.33 8.57
C LYS A 61 -10.18 18.69 9.82
N THR A 62 -10.18 17.36 9.90
CA THR A 62 -9.58 16.59 10.99
C THR A 62 -8.06 16.81 11.06
N PHE A 63 -7.34 16.64 9.94
CA PHE A 63 -5.90 16.90 9.83
C PHE A 63 -5.56 18.35 10.21
N THR A 64 -6.30 19.32 9.68
CA THR A 64 -6.07 20.75 10.01
C THR A 64 -6.27 21.04 11.49
N LYS A 65 -7.14 20.31 12.18
CA LYS A 65 -7.32 20.44 13.63
C LYS A 65 -6.16 19.81 14.41
N LEU A 66 -5.77 18.59 14.04
CA LEU A 66 -4.83 17.76 14.82
C LEU A 66 -3.36 18.05 14.52
N ALA A 67 -3.01 18.25 13.24
CA ALA A 67 -1.62 18.28 12.81
C ALA A 67 -0.87 19.51 13.36
N PRO A 68 0.41 19.36 13.77
CA PRO A 68 1.30 20.48 14.06
C PRO A 68 1.54 21.38 12.84
N SER A 69 2.20 22.52 13.04
CA SER A 69 2.53 23.46 11.96
C SER A 69 3.43 22.86 10.88
N GLY A 70 4.32 21.93 11.24
CA GLY A 70 5.23 21.23 10.32
C GLY A 70 4.49 20.46 9.23
N PRO A 71 3.72 19.40 9.55
CA PRO A 71 2.95 18.65 8.55
C PRO A 71 1.98 19.53 7.75
N LYS A 72 1.36 20.55 8.39
CA LYS A 72 0.50 21.52 7.68
C LYS A 72 1.26 22.32 6.63
N ARG A 73 2.50 22.75 6.94
CA ARG A 73 3.37 23.45 5.99
C ARG A 73 3.69 22.54 4.82
N ILE A 74 4.16 21.32 5.09
CA ILE A 74 4.56 20.34 4.08
C ILE A 74 3.42 20.09 3.10
N VAL A 75 2.23 19.75 3.61
CA VAL A 75 1.05 19.51 2.76
C VAL A 75 0.66 20.77 1.97
N ARG A 76 0.81 21.97 2.53
CA ARG A 76 0.53 23.20 1.79
C ARG A 76 1.56 23.49 0.69
N GLU A 77 2.80 23.08 0.86
CA GLU A 77 3.87 23.30 -0.12
C GLU A 77 3.79 22.26 -1.24
N TYR A 78 3.66 20.99 -0.87
CA TYR A 78 3.74 19.86 -1.79
C TYR A 78 2.39 19.33 -2.28
N TRP A 79 1.25 19.71 -1.69
CA TRP A 79 -0.06 19.18 -2.10
C TRP A 79 -1.04 20.28 -2.52
N GLN A 80 -0.89 20.73 -3.77
CA GLN A 80 -1.87 21.59 -4.43
C GLN A 80 -3.04 20.77 -5.01
N ALA A 81 -4.20 21.41 -5.16
CA ALA A 81 -5.39 20.74 -5.68
C ALA A 81 -5.22 20.21 -7.12
N GLU A 82 -4.40 20.88 -7.93
CA GLU A 82 -4.05 20.50 -9.29
C GLU A 82 -3.28 19.16 -9.37
N PHE A 83 -2.49 18.82 -8.34
CA PHE A 83 -1.60 17.65 -8.34
C PHE A 83 -2.33 16.31 -8.41
N ARG A 84 -3.63 16.29 -8.09
CA ARG A 84 -4.42 15.06 -8.18
C ARG A 84 -4.77 14.64 -9.60
N ASN A 85 -4.81 15.58 -10.53
CA ASN A 85 -5.34 15.32 -11.87
C ASN A 85 -4.25 15.35 -12.95
N GLU A 86 -3.00 15.56 -12.54
CA GLU A 86 -1.89 15.86 -13.45
C GLU A 86 -0.83 14.75 -13.34
N SER A 87 -0.68 13.96 -14.39
CA SER A 87 0.23 12.80 -14.39
C SER A 87 1.71 13.19 -14.28
N TRP A 88 2.11 14.31 -14.87
CA TRP A 88 3.49 14.83 -14.82
C TRP A 88 3.93 15.26 -13.42
N VAL A 89 2.97 15.50 -12.53
CA VAL A 89 3.25 15.83 -11.13
C VAL A 89 3.89 14.64 -10.43
N TRP A 90 3.95 13.45 -11.02
CA TRP A 90 4.58 12.29 -10.41
C TRP A 90 6.00 12.01 -10.92
N GLU A 91 6.64 12.92 -11.68
CA GLU A 91 7.92 12.63 -12.35
C GLU A 91 9.17 13.32 -11.75
N GLU A 92 9.02 14.41 -10.98
CA GLU A 92 10.13 15.32 -10.65
C GLU A 92 10.74 15.18 -9.23
N GLY A 93 10.65 14.02 -8.58
CA GLY A 93 11.40 13.77 -7.33
C GLY A 93 10.85 14.46 -6.05
N TRP A 94 9.97 15.45 -6.19
CA TRP A 94 9.40 16.17 -5.04
C TRP A 94 8.57 15.27 -4.12
N MET A 95 8.04 14.15 -4.60
CA MET A 95 7.31 13.20 -3.76
C MET A 95 8.25 12.49 -2.79
N GLN A 96 9.47 12.19 -3.20
CA GLN A 96 10.52 11.67 -2.32
C GLN A 96 10.88 12.74 -1.27
N ASP A 97 11.00 14.01 -1.67
CA ASP A 97 11.23 15.12 -0.72
C ASP A 97 10.05 15.28 0.26
N MET A 98 8.81 15.28 -0.24
CA MET A 98 7.61 15.37 0.59
C MET A 98 7.53 14.20 1.56
N VAL A 99 7.79 12.98 1.09
CA VAL A 99 7.79 11.77 1.92
C VAL A 99 8.87 11.87 3.00
N SER A 100 10.08 12.31 2.66
CA SER A 100 11.16 12.56 3.63
C SER A 100 10.74 13.60 4.66
N GLU A 101 10.21 14.75 4.25
CA GLU A 101 9.77 15.80 5.18
C GLU A 101 8.60 15.35 6.07
N ILE A 102 7.67 14.54 5.54
CA ILE A 102 6.56 13.96 6.29
C ILE A 102 7.06 12.97 7.35
N ASP A 103 8.03 12.13 7.01
CA ASP A 103 8.64 11.18 7.96
C ASP A 103 9.44 11.92 9.04
N GLU A 104 10.21 12.94 8.68
CA GLU A 104 10.90 13.82 9.63
C GLU A 104 9.94 14.58 10.55
N ALA A 105 8.73 14.88 10.07
CA ALA A 105 7.66 15.47 10.85
C ALA A 105 6.93 14.44 11.74
N GLY A 106 7.39 13.19 11.76
CA GLY A 106 6.91 12.11 12.61
C GLY A 106 5.69 11.38 12.06
N ILE A 107 5.34 11.55 10.79
CA ILE A 107 4.23 10.86 10.14
C ILE A 107 4.79 9.76 9.25
N ASN A 108 4.42 8.50 9.52
CA ASN A 108 4.92 7.38 8.73
C ASN A 108 4.37 7.43 7.29
N PRO A 109 5.22 7.59 6.26
CA PRO A 109 4.79 7.72 4.87
C PRO A 109 4.23 6.42 4.28
N ALA A 110 4.50 5.26 4.89
CA ALA A 110 3.96 3.98 4.44
C ALA A 110 2.42 3.98 4.38
N TYR A 111 1.73 4.53 5.39
CA TYR A 111 0.26 4.63 5.38
C TYR A 111 -0.25 5.51 4.24
N LEU A 112 0.46 6.60 3.98
CA LEU A 112 0.12 7.57 2.95
C LEU A 112 0.19 6.93 1.56
N LEU A 113 1.30 6.29 1.25
CA LEU A 113 1.58 5.69 -0.05
C LEU A 113 0.78 4.41 -0.27
N VAL A 114 0.59 3.56 0.75
CA VAL A 114 -0.27 2.37 0.60
C VAL A 114 -1.74 2.77 0.41
N ARG A 115 -2.21 3.89 0.98
CA ARG A 115 -3.56 4.38 0.64
C ARG A 115 -3.63 4.92 -0.79
N ALA A 116 -2.56 5.52 -1.29
CA ALA A 116 -2.46 5.98 -2.67
C ALA A 116 -2.49 4.82 -3.68
N LEU A 117 -2.04 3.62 -3.30
CA LEU A 117 -2.21 2.40 -4.09
C LEU A 117 -3.67 2.01 -4.32
N ARG A 118 -4.61 2.50 -3.51
CA ARG A 118 -6.03 2.10 -3.53
C ARG A 118 -6.95 3.06 -4.28
N THR A 119 -6.41 3.95 -5.10
CA THR A 119 -7.19 4.98 -5.82
C THR A 119 -7.48 4.59 -7.26
N ASP A 120 -8.54 5.15 -7.84
CA ASP A 120 -9.02 4.80 -9.19
C ASP A 120 -8.32 5.53 -10.37
N ASP A 121 -7.26 6.31 -10.12
CA ASP A 121 -6.52 7.11 -11.12
C ASP A 121 -5.11 6.54 -11.41
N ASP A 122 -4.24 7.22 -12.17
CA ASP A 122 -2.84 6.78 -12.44
C ASP A 122 -1.91 6.80 -11.19
N ILE A 123 -2.45 7.18 -10.04
CA ILE A 123 -1.75 7.34 -8.76
C ILE A 123 -1.15 6.03 -8.20
N PRO A 124 -1.79 4.83 -8.32
CA PRO A 124 -1.24 3.59 -7.79
C PRO A 124 0.10 3.19 -8.40
N GLU A 125 0.31 3.39 -9.71
CA GLU A 125 1.59 3.05 -10.35
C GLU A 125 2.73 3.85 -9.75
N PHE A 126 2.51 5.15 -9.58
CA PHE A 126 3.49 6.01 -8.98
C PHE A 126 3.71 5.70 -7.50
N ALA A 127 2.64 5.50 -6.73
CA ALA A 127 2.74 5.15 -5.32
C ALA A 127 3.51 3.84 -5.12
N ALA A 128 3.30 2.85 -6.00
CA ALA A 128 4.04 1.60 -6.02
C ALA A 128 5.53 1.86 -6.26
N ARG A 129 5.87 2.64 -7.29
CA ARG A 129 7.25 3.02 -7.59
C ARG A 129 7.95 3.69 -6.40
N VAL A 130 7.30 4.66 -5.76
CA VAL A 130 7.88 5.34 -4.59
C VAL A 130 8.04 4.39 -3.41
N LEU A 131 7.07 3.53 -3.14
CA LEU A 131 7.17 2.54 -2.07
C LEU A 131 8.36 1.58 -2.29
N GLY A 132 8.54 1.10 -3.51
CA GLY A 132 9.66 0.23 -3.88
C GLY A 132 11.00 0.95 -3.81
N GLU A 133 11.10 2.17 -4.34
CA GLU A 133 12.32 2.99 -4.29
C GLU A 133 12.75 3.32 -2.86
N ILE A 134 11.79 3.63 -1.97
CA ILE A 134 12.09 3.96 -0.58
C ILE A 134 12.45 2.71 0.22
N GLY A 135 11.85 1.55 -0.09
CA GLY A 135 12.18 0.30 0.58
C GLY A 135 11.75 0.27 2.07
N ASP A 136 10.73 1.04 2.44
CA ASP A 136 10.34 1.19 3.85
C ASP A 136 9.63 -0.07 4.38
N GLU A 137 10.31 -0.83 5.24
CA GLU A 137 9.76 -2.05 5.86
C GLU A 137 8.46 -1.80 6.65
N ARG A 138 8.18 -0.57 7.07
CA ARG A 138 6.91 -0.20 7.73
C ARG A 138 5.70 -0.39 6.80
N ALA A 139 5.90 -0.46 5.48
CA ALA A 139 4.83 -0.70 4.51
C ALA A 139 4.45 -2.19 4.37
N VAL A 140 5.30 -3.13 4.80
CA VAL A 140 5.15 -4.56 4.48
C VAL A 140 3.80 -5.12 4.93
N GLU A 141 3.37 -4.89 6.18
CA GLU A 141 2.09 -5.42 6.68
C GLU A 141 0.88 -4.77 5.98
N LEU A 142 0.97 -3.48 5.67
CA LEU A 142 -0.08 -2.77 4.95
C LEU A 142 -0.22 -3.33 3.53
N LEU A 143 0.91 -3.59 2.86
CA LEU A 143 0.98 -4.18 1.52
C LEU A 143 0.52 -5.64 1.50
N ILE A 144 0.82 -6.43 2.53
CA ILE A 144 0.27 -7.78 2.70
C ILE A 144 -1.26 -7.73 2.77
N GLY A 145 -1.80 -6.77 3.53
CA GLY A 145 -3.24 -6.52 3.58
C GLY A 145 -3.84 -6.23 2.20
N VAL A 146 -3.17 -5.39 1.40
CA VAL A 146 -3.56 -5.10 0.00
C VAL A 146 -3.49 -6.35 -0.88
N LEU A 147 -2.38 -7.10 -0.81
CA LEU A 147 -2.13 -8.29 -1.63
C LEU A 147 -3.23 -9.36 -1.49
N LEU A 148 -3.74 -9.54 -0.27
CA LEU A 148 -4.66 -10.63 0.05
C LEU A 148 -6.14 -10.25 -0.06
N ASN A 149 -6.49 -8.98 0.15
CA ASN A 149 -7.89 -8.59 0.37
C ASN A 149 -8.44 -7.51 -0.58
N ASP A 150 -7.62 -6.98 -1.49
CA ASP A 150 -8.00 -5.85 -2.35
C ASP A 150 -8.40 -6.30 -3.77
N ASN A 151 -8.75 -5.35 -4.63
CA ASN A 151 -9.00 -5.62 -6.03
C ASN A 151 -7.72 -6.04 -6.77
N LYS A 152 -7.88 -6.71 -7.90
CA LYS A 152 -6.80 -7.27 -8.72
C LYS A 152 -5.67 -6.28 -9.05
N SER A 153 -6.00 -5.03 -9.39
CA SER A 153 -5.00 -4.02 -9.73
C SER A 153 -4.11 -3.69 -8.54
N ASN A 154 -4.74 -3.44 -7.39
CA ASN A 154 -4.04 -3.11 -6.15
C ASN A 154 -3.18 -4.30 -5.66
N ARG A 155 -3.71 -5.53 -5.78
CA ARG A 155 -2.97 -6.77 -5.47
C ARG A 155 -1.72 -6.92 -6.32
N TRP A 156 -1.81 -6.61 -7.62
CA TRP A 156 -0.67 -6.65 -8.53
C TRP A 156 0.43 -5.67 -8.12
N TYR A 157 0.08 -4.42 -7.83
CA TYR A 157 1.04 -3.43 -7.33
C TYR A 157 1.66 -3.88 -6.00
N ALA A 158 0.84 -4.38 -5.07
CA ALA A 158 1.34 -4.84 -3.78
C ALA A 158 2.34 -5.99 -3.91
N ALA A 159 2.09 -6.97 -4.79
CA ALA A 159 3.02 -8.06 -5.04
C ALA A 159 4.38 -7.55 -5.53
N ARG A 160 4.38 -6.62 -6.51
CA ARG A 160 5.60 -6.03 -7.06
C ARG A 160 6.39 -5.26 -5.99
N VAL A 161 5.71 -4.38 -5.27
CA VAL A 161 6.34 -3.56 -4.21
C VAL A 161 6.90 -4.44 -3.10
N LEU A 162 6.20 -5.51 -2.70
CA LEU A 162 6.72 -6.46 -1.72
C LEU A 162 7.99 -7.18 -2.20
N GLY A 163 8.10 -7.46 -3.50
CA GLY A 163 9.33 -7.99 -4.10
C GLY A 163 10.49 -6.99 -4.08
N GLU A 164 10.20 -5.71 -4.36
CA GLU A 164 11.18 -4.62 -4.37
C GLU A 164 11.68 -4.26 -2.95
N ILE A 165 10.77 -4.19 -1.96
CA ILE A 165 11.13 -4.00 -0.55
C ILE A 165 11.89 -5.22 -0.02
N GLY A 166 11.40 -6.42 -0.39
CA GLY A 166 11.93 -7.69 0.06
C GLY A 166 11.60 -8.05 1.51
N GLY A 167 12.37 -8.99 2.07
CA GLY A 167 12.26 -9.43 3.45
C GLY A 167 11.39 -10.67 3.68
N GLU A 168 11.74 -11.44 4.71
CA GLU A 168 11.15 -12.77 4.98
C GLU A 168 9.64 -12.75 5.28
N ARG A 169 9.10 -11.61 5.74
CA ARG A 169 7.68 -11.43 6.08
C ARG A 169 6.78 -11.43 4.85
N ALA A 170 7.30 -11.03 3.69
CA ALA A 170 6.54 -11.00 2.44
C ALA A 170 6.38 -12.41 1.82
N VAL A 171 7.21 -13.38 2.22
CA VAL A 171 7.33 -14.68 1.54
C VAL A 171 6.04 -15.51 1.63
N GLU A 172 5.50 -15.75 2.83
CA GLU A 172 4.28 -16.57 2.96
C GLU A 172 3.06 -15.92 2.29
N PRO A 173 2.80 -14.60 2.44
CA PRO A 173 1.72 -13.94 1.73
C PRO A 173 1.87 -13.96 0.20
N LEU A 174 3.09 -13.83 -0.31
CA LEU A 174 3.35 -13.96 -1.75
C LEU A 174 3.15 -15.39 -2.23
N ILE A 175 3.50 -16.41 -1.44
CA ILE A 175 3.19 -17.82 -1.71
C ILE A 175 1.67 -18.03 -1.72
N GLU A 176 0.93 -17.45 -0.77
CA GLU A 176 -0.54 -17.51 -0.77
C GLU A 176 -1.11 -16.88 -2.05
N ALA A 177 -0.56 -15.74 -2.48
CA ALA A 177 -0.93 -15.05 -3.71
C ALA A 177 -0.54 -15.78 -5.00
N LEU A 178 0.24 -16.87 -4.96
CA LEU A 178 0.44 -17.77 -6.09
C LEU A 178 -0.77 -18.67 -6.36
N SER A 179 -1.67 -18.80 -5.38
CA SER A 179 -2.78 -19.77 -5.43
C SER A 179 -3.76 -19.42 -6.55
N TYR A 180 -3.93 -20.34 -7.48
CA TYR A 180 -4.92 -20.27 -8.54
C TYR A 180 -6.31 -20.55 -7.95
N ASP A 181 -6.99 -19.52 -7.44
CA ASP A 181 -8.39 -19.73 -7.03
C ASP A 181 -9.21 -20.10 -8.28
N GLU A 182 -10.11 -21.09 -8.16
CA GLU A 182 -10.78 -21.82 -9.26
C GLU A 182 -11.70 -20.94 -10.16
N GLY A 183 -11.70 -19.61 -9.99
CA GLY A 183 -12.66 -18.66 -10.53
C GLY A 183 -12.33 -17.99 -11.87
N GLY A 184 -11.15 -18.23 -12.47
CA GLY A 184 -10.93 -17.90 -13.87
C GLY A 184 -9.55 -17.32 -14.21
N TRP A 185 -9.22 -17.39 -15.50
CA TRP A 185 -8.00 -16.91 -16.18
C TRP A 185 -7.68 -15.41 -15.97
N TYR A 186 -8.39 -14.70 -15.10
CA TYR A 186 -8.33 -13.26 -14.95
C TYR A 186 -7.27 -12.77 -13.97
N ASP A 187 -6.76 -13.57 -13.04
CA ASP A 187 -5.80 -13.10 -12.01
C ASP A 187 -4.32 -13.40 -12.32
N TYR A 188 -4.01 -13.82 -13.56
CA TYR A 188 -2.66 -14.25 -13.93
C TYR A 188 -1.58 -13.18 -13.68
N GLU A 189 -1.91 -11.88 -13.79
CA GLU A 189 -0.98 -10.78 -13.52
C GLU A 189 -0.52 -10.79 -12.06
N VAL A 190 -1.43 -11.04 -11.10
CA VAL A 190 -1.08 -11.11 -9.67
C VAL A 190 -0.16 -12.30 -9.42
N HIS A 191 -0.45 -13.46 -10.04
CA HIS A 191 0.39 -14.65 -9.92
C HIS A 191 1.78 -14.45 -10.54
N GLU A 192 1.84 -13.81 -11.71
CA GLU A 192 3.09 -13.43 -12.38
C GLU A 192 3.93 -12.52 -11.47
N ALA A 193 3.33 -11.44 -10.95
CA ALA A 193 4.01 -10.52 -10.04
C ALA A 193 4.45 -11.19 -8.72
N ALA A 194 3.63 -12.08 -8.15
CA ALA A 194 3.99 -12.80 -6.94
C ALA A 194 5.16 -13.77 -7.19
N ALA A 195 5.16 -14.48 -8.33
CA ALA A 195 6.27 -15.36 -8.69
C ALA A 195 7.56 -14.57 -8.92
N GLU A 196 7.50 -13.45 -9.64
CA GLU A 196 8.64 -12.54 -9.82
C GLU A 196 9.17 -12.03 -8.48
N ALA A 197 8.29 -11.54 -7.61
CA ALA A 197 8.64 -11.03 -6.29
C ALA A 197 9.33 -12.08 -5.41
N LEU A 198 8.83 -13.33 -5.40
CA LEU A 198 9.47 -14.43 -4.69
C LEU A 198 10.87 -14.75 -5.24
N GLY A 199 11.04 -14.63 -6.56
CA GLY A 199 12.34 -14.77 -7.22
C GLY A 199 13.34 -13.66 -6.84
N GLU A 200 12.87 -12.42 -6.71
CA GLU A 200 13.68 -11.28 -6.23
C GLU A 200 14.05 -11.44 -4.75
N ILE A 201 13.11 -11.88 -3.91
CA ILE A 201 13.37 -12.11 -2.47
C ILE A 201 14.39 -13.22 -2.26
N GLY A 202 14.36 -14.28 -3.07
CA GLY A 202 15.36 -15.34 -3.04
C GLY A 202 15.19 -16.34 -1.88
N ASP A 203 14.03 -16.36 -1.21
CA ASP A 203 13.74 -17.29 -0.12
C ASP A 203 13.38 -18.68 -0.65
N LYS A 204 14.07 -19.71 -0.13
CA LYS A 204 13.90 -21.11 -0.56
C LYS A 204 12.52 -21.69 -0.25
N ARG A 205 11.76 -21.10 0.66
CA ARG A 205 10.36 -21.50 0.93
C ARG A 205 9.49 -21.39 -0.32
N ALA A 206 9.85 -20.52 -1.27
CA ALA A 206 9.15 -20.35 -2.53
C ALA A 206 9.37 -21.49 -3.54
N VAL A 207 10.38 -22.34 -3.37
CA VAL A 207 10.79 -23.32 -4.40
C VAL A 207 9.67 -24.30 -4.74
N GLU A 208 9.09 -24.99 -3.76
CA GLU A 208 8.04 -25.99 -4.02
C GLU A 208 6.74 -25.34 -4.57
N PRO A 209 6.25 -24.21 -4.02
CA PRO A 209 5.15 -23.47 -4.65
C PRO A 209 5.39 -23.08 -6.11
N LEU A 210 6.60 -22.57 -6.44
CA LEU A 210 6.94 -22.17 -7.80
C LEU A 210 7.05 -23.37 -8.76
N ILE A 211 7.56 -24.53 -8.30
CA ILE A 211 7.55 -25.77 -9.08
C ILE A 211 6.12 -26.16 -9.47
N GLY A 212 5.18 -26.04 -8.52
CA GLY A 212 3.76 -26.31 -8.77
C GLY A 212 3.12 -25.44 -9.86
N LEU A 213 3.71 -24.28 -10.17
CA LEU A 213 3.21 -23.36 -11.20
C LEU A 213 3.82 -23.57 -12.59
N LEU A 214 4.81 -24.46 -12.74
CA LEU A 214 5.45 -24.70 -14.04
C LEU A 214 4.46 -25.28 -15.07
N ASP A 215 3.45 -26.01 -14.62
CA ASP A 215 2.37 -26.56 -15.46
C ASP A 215 1.16 -25.61 -15.61
N ALA A 216 1.23 -24.39 -15.06
CA ALA A 216 0.17 -23.39 -15.15
C ALA A 216 0.13 -22.67 -16.52
N GLY A 217 -0.72 -21.66 -16.65
CA GLY A 217 -0.79 -20.81 -17.85
C GLY A 217 0.57 -20.19 -18.22
N TRP A 218 0.83 -19.99 -19.53
CA TRP A 218 2.17 -19.72 -20.07
C TRP A 218 2.93 -18.55 -19.42
N LYS A 219 2.25 -17.46 -19.03
CA LYS A 219 2.89 -16.31 -18.36
C LYS A 219 3.37 -16.65 -16.96
N VAL A 220 2.51 -17.28 -16.18
CA VAL A 220 2.79 -17.69 -14.79
C VAL A 220 3.90 -18.74 -14.77
N SER A 221 3.85 -19.72 -15.69
CA SER A 221 4.90 -20.73 -15.85
C SER A 221 6.26 -20.10 -16.18
N LYS A 222 6.29 -19.09 -17.07
CA LYS A 222 7.52 -18.36 -17.40
C LYS A 222 8.09 -17.62 -16.18
N ALA A 223 7.26 -16.86 -15.46
CA ALA A 223 7.68 -16.14 -14.26
C ALA A 223 8.18 -17.09 -13.17
N ALA A 224 7.49 -18.21 -12.96
CA ALA A 224 7.90 -19.26 -12.02
C ALA A 224 9.25 -19.88 -12.41
N ALA A 225 9.48 -20.18 -13.68
CA ALA A 225 10.76 -20.69 -14.17
C ALA A 225 11.91 -19.69 -13.98
N GLU A 226 11.67 -18.40 -14.24
CA GLU A 226 12.65 -17.34 -14.01
C GLU A 226 12.96 -17.15 -12.52
N ALA A 227 11.94 -17.20 -11.66
CA ALA A 227 12.09 -17.14 -10.21
C ALA A 227 12.88 -18.34 -9.66
N LEU A 228 12.58 -19.55 -10.12
CA LEU A 228 13.34 -20.77 -9.77
C LEU A 228 14.80 -20.67 -10.21
N LYS A 229 15.06 -20.12 -11.40
CA LYS A 229 16.42 -19.86 -11.86
C LYS A 229 17.18 -18.89 -10.93
N LYS A 230 16.53 -17.81 -10.47
CA LYS A 230 17.11 -16.88 -9.48
C LYS A 230 17.41 -17.59 -8.15
N LEU A 231 16.57 -18.54 -7.76
CA LEU A 231 16.73 -19.40 -6.58
C LEU A 231 17.79 -20.51 -6.76
N GLY A 232 18.42 -20.63 -7.94
CA GLY A 232 19.41 -21.67 -8.24
C GLY A 232 18.79 -23.06 -8.51
N HIS A 233 17.49 -23.12 -8.78
CA HIS A 233 16.77 -24.32 -9.18
C HIS A 233 16.53 -24.32 -10.69
N GLU A 234 17.38 -25.00 -11.45
CA GLU A 234 17.15 -25.23 -12.87
C GLU A 234 16.16 -26.41 -13.04
N ALA A 235 15.01 -26.15 -13.68
CA ALA A 235 14.12 -27.22 -14.13
C ALA A 235 14.86 -28.06 -15.19
N LYS A 236 14.98 -29.37 -14.93
CA LYS A 236 15.58 -30.33 -15.86
C LYS A 236 14.62 -30.75 -16.97
#